data_AF-A0A2V7TU63-F1
#
_entry.id   AF-A0A2V7TU63-F1
#
_cell.length_a   1.000
_cell.length_b   1.000
_cell.length_c   1.000
_cell.angle_alpha   90.00
_cell.angle_beta   90.00
_cell.angle_gamma   90.00
#
_symmetry.space_group_name_H-M   'P 1'
#
loop_
_entity.id
_entity.type
_entity.pdbx_description
1 polymer ?
#
loop_
_entity_poly.entity_id
_entity_poly.type
_entity_poly.pdbx_seq_one_letter_code
_entity_poly.pdbx_strand_id
1 'polypeptide(L)'
;MRTPRLACALALLLAGLGTTGAAPLPEVVTLRARPFPLSDVRLLDGPFREAMLRDQQYLLSLDLDRLLHTFRVNAGLPSSAAPFGGWEAPDVELRGHSAGHFLSASALMCAATGDARFKARVDTVVAELAKVQDALAKRANPGYLSAFPEEFFDRVETRQRVWVSRSMRSFTQPACLRRPWKSCASKRAG
;
A
#
# COMPACT_ATOMS: atom_id res chain seq x y z
N MET A 1 6.17 55.51 49.88
CA MET A 1 5.18 55.34 48.78
C MET A 1 5.92 54.93 47.52
N ARG A 2 5.29 54.04 46.72
CA ARG A 2 5.73 53.44 45.44
C ARG A 2 6.61 52.17 45.54
N THR A 3 5.94 51.03 45.59
CA THR A 3 6.47 49.73 45.16
C THR A 3 6.37 49.61 43.63
N PRO A 4 7.37 49.02 42.93
CA PRO A 4 7.21 48.64 41.54
C PRO A 4 6.60 47.24 41.44
N ARG A 5 5.60 47.11 40.56
CA ARG A 5 4.84 45.90 40.26
C ARG A 5 5.70 44.94 39.43
N LEU A 6 5.89 43.70 39.89
CA LEU A 6 6.38 42.61 39.04
C LEU A 6 5.29 42.25 38.01
N ALA A 7 5.59 42.41 36.73
CA ALA A 7 4.77 41.87 35.65
C ALA A 7 5.37 40.54 35.19
N CYS A 8 4.73 39.43 35.56
CA CYS A 8 4.95 38.12 34.96
C CYS A 8 4.40 38.14 33.53
N ALA A 9 5.27 38.09 32.52
CA ALA A 9 4.87 37.79 31.15
C ALA A 9 5.01 36.28 30.92
N LEU A 10 3.89 35.56 31.02
CA LEU A 10 3.78 34.16 30.62
C LEU A 10 3.56 34.10 29.11
N ALA A 11 4.62 33.91 28.34
CA ALA A 11 4.51 33.68 26.90
C ALA A 11 4.10 32.21 26.67
N LEU A 12 2.83 31.98 26.34
CA LEU A 12 2.38 30.71 25.76
C LEU A 12 2.95 30.56 24.35
N LEU A 13 3.94 29.69 24.18
CA LEU A 13 4.32 29.19 22.85
C LEU A 13 3.31 28.12 22.41
N LEU A 14 2.38 28.52 21.54
CA LEU A 14 1.64 27.61 20.67
C LEU A 14 2.58 27.13 19.57
N ALA A 15 3.31 26.04 19.81
CA ALA A 15 4.03 25.33 18.75
C ALA A 15 2.99 24.60 17.88
N GLY A 16 2.74 25.15 16.68
CA GLY A 16 1.88 24.54 15.69
C GLY A 16 2.38 23.16 15.28
N LEU A 17 1.48 22.18 15.21
CA LEU A 17 1.73 20.91 14.55
C LEU A 17 1.93 21.16 13.05
N GLY A 18 3.18 21.32 12.63
CA GLY A 18 3.55 21.27 11.23
C GLY A 18 3.40 19.85 10.70
N THR A 19 2.49 19.65 9.75
CA THR A 19 2.43 18.44 8.94
C THR A 19 3.73 18.33 8.13
N THR A 20 4.65 17.46 8.54
CA THR A 20 5.86 17.15 7.75
C THR A 20 5.47 16.28 6.56
N GLY A 21 5.05 16.89 5.46
CA GLY A 21 5.10 16.25 4.15
C GLY A 21 6.56 16.08 3.75
N ALA A 22 6.98 14.86 3.42
CA ALA A 22 8.34 14.59 2.95
C ALA A 22 8.67 15.48 1.73
N ALA A 23 9.79 16.20 1.79
CA ALA A 23 10.23 17.03 0.68
C ALA A 23 10.54 16.15 -0.55
N PRO A 24 10.11 16.56 -1.76
CA PRO A 24 10.40 15.79 -2.97
C PRO A 24 11.91 15.67 -3.19
N LEU A 25 12.36 14.48 -3.57
CA LEU A 25 13.76 14.23 -3.89
C LEU A 25 14.21 15.12 -5.05
N PRO A 26 15.48 15.58 -5.05
CA PRO A 26 15.99 16.42 -6.12
C PRO A 26 15.95 15.68 -7.46
N GLU A 27 15.42 16.38 -8.46
CA GLU A 27 15.24 15.87 -9.81
C GLU A 27 16.59 15.70 -10.51
N VAL A 28 16.98 14.45 -10.80
CA VAL A 28 18.27 14.11 -11.43
C VAL A 28 18.30 14.46 -12.92
N VAL A 29 17.13 14.50 -13.57
CA VAL A 29 16.97 14.82 -15.00
C VAL A 29 15.77 15.73 -15.17
N THR A 30 15.95 16.86 -15.85
CA THR A 30 14.86 17.82 -16.11
C THR A 30 13.74 17.19 -16.96
N LEU A 31 12.58 17.04 -16.35
CA LEU A 31 11.34 16.60 -16.94
C LEU A 31 10.84 17.65 -17.94
N ARG A 32 10.55 17.19 -19.16
CA ARG A 32 9.99 18.03 -20.22
C ARG A 32 8.47 18.21 -20.11
N ALA A 33 7.81 17.34 -19.35
CA ALA A 33 6.38 17.39 -19.07
C ALA A 33 6.11 16.86 -17.67
N ARG A 34 5.04 17.36 -17.05
CA ARG A 34 4.54 16.88 -15.75
C ARG A 34 3.14 16.30 -15.94
N PRO A 35 2.77 15.25 -15.18
CA PRO A 35 1.42 14.74 -15.20
C PRO A 35 0.45 15.80 -14.66
N PHE A 36 -0.75 15.87 -15.23
CA PHE A 36 -1.83 16.62 -14.62
C PHE A 36 -2.31 15.88 -13.36
N PRO A 37 -2.62 16.58 -12.27
CA PRO A 37 -3.26 15.95 -11.14
C PRO A 37 -4.65 15.45 -11.56
N LEU A 38 -5.11 14.34 -10.96
CA LEU A 38 -6.40 13.75 -11.30
C LEU A 38 -7.59 14.68 -11.06
N SER A 39 -7.46 15.63 -10.14
CA SER A 39 -8.46 16.66 -9.87
C SER A 39 -8.71 17.59 -11.06
N ASP A 40 -7.72 17.75 -11.94
CA ASP A 40 -7.75 18.71 -13.04
C ASP A 40 -8.19 18.05 -14.36
N VAL A 41 -8.48 16.74 -14.34
CA VAL A 41 -8.89 15.97 -15.52
C VAL A 41 -10.26 15.36 -15.28
N ARG A 42 -11.25 15.80 -16.07
CA ARG A 42 -12.61 15.26 -16.03
C ARG A 42 -12.87 14.39 -17.26
N LEU A 43 -13.18 13.11 -17.02
CA LEU A 43 -13.67 12.22 -18.08
C LEU A 43 -15.11 12.61 -18.47
N LEU A 44 -15.30 12.89 -19.76
CA LEU A 44 -16.61 13.12 -20.37
C LEU A 44 -17.27 11.79 -20.77
N ASP A 45 -18.48 11.85 -21.29
CA ASP A 45 -19.20 10.66 -21.76
C ASP A 45 -18.38 9.89 -22.79
N GLY A 46 -18.30 8.57 -22.59
CA GLY A 46 -17.49 7.67 -23.40
C GLY A 46 -16.99 6.44 -22.61
N PRO A 47 -16.27 5.53 -23.28
CA PRO A 47 -15.91 4.23 -22.72
C PRO A 47 -15.05 4.33 -21.45
N PHE A 48 -14.19 5.35 -21.34
CA PHE A 48 -13.35 5.55 -20.15
C PHE A 48 -14.16 5.98 -18.92
N ARG A 49 -15.17 6.83 -19.11
CA ARG A 49 -16.08 7.22 -18.02
C ARG A 49 -16.91 6.04 -17.57
N GLU A 50 -17.40 5.22 -18.50
CA GLU A 50 -18.12 4.00 -18.16
C GLU A 50 -17.24 3.01 -17.38
N ALA A 51 -15.99 2.81 -17.80
CA ALA A 51 -15.04 1.96 -17.08
C ALA A 51 -14.78 2.47 -15.66
N MET A 52 -14.60 3.79 -15.49
CA MET A 52 -14.45 4.42 -14.18
C MET A 52 -15.69 4.20 -13.28
N LEU A 53 -16.90 4.30 -13.84
CA LEU A 53 -18.13 4.07 -13.09
C LEU A 53 -18.30 2.61 -12.67
N ARG A 54 -17.91 1.64 -13.52
CA ARG A 54 -17.89 0.22 -13.17
C ARG A 54 -16.90 -0.07 -12.05
N ASP A 55 -15.70 0.53 -12.12
CA ASP A 55 -14.70 0.40 -11.06
C ASP A 55 -15.17 1.03 -9.74
N GLN A 56 -15.82 2.20 -9.79
CA GLN A 56 -16.44 2.84 -8.63
C GLN A 56 -17.48 1.91 -7.97
N GLN A 57 -18.36 1.29 -8.75
CA GLN A 57 -19.35 0.34 -8.23
C GLN A 57 -18.68 -0.89 -7.62
N TYR A 58 -17.64 -1.43 -8.27
CA TYR A 58 -16.89 -2.57 -7.76
C TYR A 58 -16.24 -2.26 -6.40
N LEU A 59 -15.49 -1.16 -6.30
CA LEU A 59 -14.82 -0.75 -5.06
C LEU A 59 -15.79 -0.50 -3.89
N LEU A 60 -16.98 0.03 -4.19
CA LEU A 60 -18.03 0.22 -3.18
C LEU A 60 -18.70 -1.10 -2.77
N SER A 61 -18.72 -2.11 -3.66
CA SER A 61 -19.28 -3.43 -3.36
C SER A 61 -18.40 -4.28 -2.44
N LEU A 62 -17.11 -3.96 -2.31
CA LEU A 62 -16.18 -4.72 -1.48
C LEU A 62 -16.55 -4.61 0.00
N ASP A 63 -16.46 -5.71 0.73
CA ASP A 63 -16.67 -5.71 2.17
C ASP A 63 -15.32 -5.44 2.88
N LEU A 64 -15.28 -4.35 3.66
CA LEU A 64 -14.06 -3.93 4.35
C LEU A 64 -13.67 -4.90 5.47
N ASP A 65 -14.64 -5.53 6.13
CA ASP A 65 -14.34 -6.45 7.22
C ASP A 65 -13.77 -7.76 6.70
N ARG A 66 -14.22 -8.21 5.53
CA ARG A 66 -13.63 -9.34 4.81
C ARG A 66 -12.23 -9.01 4.31
N LEU A 67 -12.01 -7.77 3.84
CA LEU A 67 -10.70 -7.30 3.36
C LEU A 67 -9.66 -7.27 4.47
N LEU A 68 -10.08 -6.87 5.68
CA LEU A 68 -9.22 -6.74 6.86
C LEU A 68 -9.14 -8.03 7.70
N HIS A 69 -9.88 -9.09 7.32
CA HIS A 69 -9.97 -10.30 8.11
C HIS A 69 -8.60 -10.93 8.40
N THR A 70 -7.80 -11.16 7.36
CA THR A 70 -6.49 -11.82 7.49
C THR A 70 -5.48 -10.98 8.27
N PHE A 71 -5.55 -9.64 8.14
CA PHE A 71 -4.78 -8.71 8.96
C PHE A 71 -5.10 -8.82 10.45
N ARG A 72 -6.40 -8.85 10.79
CA ARG A 72 -6.86 -9.00 12.18
C ARG A 72 -6.43 -10.34 12.76
N VAL A 73 -6.64 -11.43 12.03
CA VAL A 73 -6.24 -12.79 12.45
C VAL A 73 -4.73 -12.86 12.68
N ASN A 74 -3.91 -12.30 11.78
CA ASN A 74 -2.46 -12.27 11.93
C ASN A 74 -2.00 -11.51 13.18
N ALA A 75 -2.68 -10.41 13.53
CA ALA A 75 -2.42 -9.65 14.74
C ALA A 75 -2.96 -10.30 16.03
N GLY A 76 -3.72 -11.40 15.91
CA GLY A 76 -4.44 -12.02 17.03
C GLY A 76 -5.66 -11.23 17.49
N LEU A 77 -6.21 -10.37 16.64
CA LEU A 77 -7.48 -9.67 16.86
C LEU A 77 -8.65 -10.54 16.40
N PRO A 78 -9.80 -10.48 17.10
CA PRO A 78 -10.99 -11.22 16.68
C PRO A 78 -11.53 -10.68 15.36
N SER A 79 -11.95 -11.60 14.47
CA SER A 79 -12.63 -11.26 13.22
C SER A 79 -13.67 -12.33 12.91
N SER A 80 -14.94 -11.94 12.82
CA SER A 80 -16.07 -12.82 12.47
C SER A 80 -16.40 -12.82 10.98
N ALA A 81 -15.75 -11.95 10.20
CA ALA A 81 -16.00 -11.83 8.76
C ALA A 81 -15.52 -13.09 8.01
N ALA A 82 -16.27 -13.51 7.00
CA ALA A 82 -15.82 -14.60 6.12
C ALA A 82 -14.62 -14.13 5.29
N PRO A 83 -13.47 -14.83 5.30
CA PRO A 83 -12.32 -14.42 4.52
C PRO A 83 -12.64 -14.33 3.02
N PHE A 84 -11.87 -13.52 2.30
CA PHE A 84 -11.84 -13.62 0.85
C PHE A 84 -11.14 -14.93 0.44
N GLY A 85 -11.55 -15.49 -0.70
CA GLY A 85 -10.97 -16.71 -1.24
C GLY A 85 -9.83 -16.45 -2.22
N GLY A 86 -9.44 -17.48 -2.96
CA GLY A 86 -8.43 -17.36 -4.01
C GLY A 86 -7.09 -16.92 -3.43
N TRP A 87 -6.50 -15.85 -3.96
CA TRP A 87 -5.21 -15.34 -3.51
C TRP A 87 -5.24 -14.60 -2.16
N GLU A 88 -6.43 -14.30 -1.66
CA GLU A 88 -6.64 -13.67 -0.35
C GLU A 88 -7.04 -14.68 0.74
N ALA A 89 -7.06 -15.98 0.40
CA ALA A 89 -7.41 -17.02 1.34
C ALA A 89 -6.40 -17.06 2.52
N PRO A 90 -6.84 -17.42 3.75
CA PRO A 90 -5.97 -17.39 4.93
C PRO A 90 -4.74 -18.29 4.84
N ASP A 91 -4.82 -19.37 4.07
CA ASP A 91 -3.76 -20.34 3.80
C ASP A 91 -2.82 -19.91 2.67
N VAL A 92 -3.13 -18.82 1.96
CA VAL A 92 -2.32 -18.31 0.85
C VAL A 92 -1.33 -17.25 1.33
N GLU A 93 -0.07 -17.38 0.89
CA GLU A 93 1.03 -16.46 1.26
C GLU A 93 0.97 -15.09 0.55
N LEU A 94 0.08 -14.90 -0.42
CA LEU A 94 -0.15 -13.64 -1.15
C LEU A 94 -1.20 -12.75 -0.47
N ARG A 95 -1.90 -13.24 0.55
CA ARG A 95 -2.95 -12.50 1.27
C ARG A 95 -2.50 -11.11 1.74
N GLY A 96 -3.43 -10.17 1.73
CA GLY A 96 -3.24 -8.78 2.12
C GLY A 96 -2.84 -7.85 0.97
N HIS A 97 -2.41 -8.38 -0.18
CA HIS A 97 -2.01 -7.55 -1.32
C HIS A 97 -3.19 -6.72 -1.88
N SER A 98 -4.39 -7.30 -1.89
CA SER A 98 -5.60 -6.64 -2.39
C SER A 98 -5.99 -5.44 -1.53
N ALA A 99 -5.68 -5.46 -0.23
CA ALA A 99 -5.95 -4.31 0.64
C ALA A 99 -5.11 -3.09 0.23
N GLY A 100 -3.84 -3.29 -0.14
CA GLY A 100 -2.99 -2.22 -0.67
C GLY A 100 -3.50 -1.67 -2.00
N HIS A 101 -3.94 -2.56 -2.90
CA HIS A 101 -4.57 -2.15 -4.16
C HIS A 101 -5.88 -1.39 -3.94
N PHE A 102 -6.72 -1.85 -3.01
CA PHE A 102 -7.97 -1.21 -2.64
C PHE A 102 -7.74 0.22 -2.13
N LEU A 103 -6.75 0.42 -1.25
CA LEU A 103 -6.39 1.75 -0.74
C LEU A 103 -5.96 2.68 -1.87
N SER A 104 -5.08 2.20 -2.76
CA SER A 104 -4.58 2.98 -3.89
C SER A 104 -5.72 3.34 -4.86
N ALA A 105 -6.54 2.36 -5.24
CA ALA A 105 -7.67 2.56 -6.14
C ALA A 105 -8.70 3.54 -5.55
N SER A 106 -9.04 3.40 -4.27
CA SER A 106 -9.99 4.30 -3.59
C SER A 106 -9.45 5.73 -3.49
N ALA A 107 -8.16 5.91 -3.21
CA ALA A 107 -7.53 7.23 -3.18
C ALA A 107 -7.55 7.89 -4.56
N LEU A 108 -7.19 7.15 -5.62
CA LEU A 108 -7.24 7.65 -6.99
C LEU A 108 -8.67 7.98 -7.43
N MET A 109 -9.64 7.12 -7.10
CA MET A 109 -11.06 7.36 -7.38
C MET A 109 -11.58 8.61 -6.67
N CYS A 110 -11.21 8.81 -5.40
CA CYS A 110 -11.53 10.02 -4.65
C CYS A 110 -10.92 11.26 -5.31
N ALA A 111 -9.66 11.20 -5.73
CA ALA A 111 -8.98 12.32 -6.38
C ALA A 111 -9.60 12.67 -7.75
N ALA A 112 -10.00 11.67 -8.53
CA ALA A 112 -10.59 11.86 -9.85
C ALA A 112 -12.05 12.34 -9.79
N THR A 113 -12.86 11.82 -8.86
CA THR A 113 -14.32 12.06 -8.82
C THR A 113 -14.76 13.07 -7.76
N GLY A 114 -13.97 13.25 -6.70
CA GLY A 114 -14.37 14.02 -5.51
C GLY A 114 -15.39 13.31 -4.63
N ASP A 115 -15.68 12.02 -4.87
CA ASP A 115 -16.67 11.27 -4.09
C ASP A 115 -16.17 10.93 -2.69
N ALA A 116 -16.76 11.58 -1.69
CA ALA A 116 -16.39 11.46 -0.28
C ALA A 116 -16.56 10.04 0.30
N ARG A 117 -17.35 9.17 -0.34
CA ARG A 117 -17.51 7.77 0.10
C ARG A 117 -16.19 7.01 0.07
N PHE A 118 -15.34 7.28 -0.93
CA PHE A 118 -14.02 6.65 -1.03
C PHE A 118 -13.09 7.11 0.07
N LYS A 119 -13.09 8.41 0.38
CA LYS A 119 -12.33 8.94 1.51
C LYS A 119 -12.75 8.28 2.81
N ALA A 120 -14.04 8.20 3.10
CA ALA A 120 -14.53 7.57 4.33
C ALA A 120 -14.08 6.10 4.45
N ARG A 121 -14.11 5.35 3.34
CA ARG A 121 -13.65 3.96 3.31
C ARG A 121 -12.13 3.83 3.50
N VAL A 122 -11.33 4.69 2.87
CA VAL A 122 -9.87 4.75 3.09
C VAL A 122 -9.56 5.07 4.54
N ASP A 123 -10.21 6.09 5.11
CA ASP A 123 -10.03 6.48 6.52
C ASP A 123 -10.36 5.31 7.45
N THR A 124 -11.43 4.57 7.15
CA THR A 124 -11.84 3.37 7.91
C THR A 124 -10.77 2.29 7.84
N VAL A 125 -10.29 1.95 6.65
CA VAL A 125 -9.27 0.91 6.47
C VAL A 125 -7.96 1.31 7.13
N VAL A 126 -7.52 2.56 7.00
CA VAL A 126 -6.29 3.05 7.63
C VAL A 126 -6.41 3.03 9.15
N ALA A 127 -7.54 3.44 9.72
CA ALA A 127 -7.77 3.39 11.16
C ALA A 127 -7.75 1.94 11.70
N GLU A 128 -8.33 0.99 10.97
CA GLU A 128 -8.30 -0.42 11.35
C GLU A 128 -6.91 -1.03 11.21
N LEU A 129 -6.17 -0.67 10.15
CA LEU A 129 -4.78 -1.10 9.97
C LEU A 129 -3.85 -0.56 11.06
N ALA A 130 -4.10 0.65 11.57
CA ALA A 130 -3.37 1.19 12.71
C ALA A 130 -3.58 0.33 13.98
N LYS A 131 -4.84 -0.07 14.27
CA LYS A 131 -5.14 -0.99 15.38
C LYS A 131 -4.45 -2.35 15.20
N VAL A 132 -4.40 -2.85 13.97
CA VAL A 132 -3.69 -4.09 13.62
C VAL A 132 -2.19 -3.92 13.86
N GLN A 133 -1.59 -2.80 13.46
CA GLN A 133 -0.16 -2.52 13.66
C GLN A 133 0.19 -2.42 15.15
N ASP A 134 -0.64 -1.75 15.94
CA ASP A 134 -0.47 -1.67 17.41
C ASP A 134 -0.55 -3.05 18.09
N ALA A 135 -1.46 -3.91 17.60
CA ALA A 135 -1.57 -5.28 18.09
C ALA A 135 -0.37 -6.15 17.66
N LEU A 136 0.13 -5.96 16.43
CA LEU A 136 1.30 -6.66 15.90
C LEU A 136 2.58 -6.29 16.62
N ALA A 137 2.72 -5.05 17.12
CA ALA A 137 3.90 -4.63 17.89
C ALA A 137 4.18 -5.48 19.15
N LYS A 138 3.20 -6.30 19.60
CA LYS A 138 3.36 -7.27 20.70
C LYS A 138 3.97 -8.61 20.27
N ARG A 139 4.04 -8.88 18.97
CA ARG A 139 4.38 -10.18 18.37
C ARG A 139 5.44 -10.10 17.28
N ALA A 140 5.60 -8.94 16.67
CA ALA A 140 6.48 -8.65 15.55
C ALA A 140 7.26 -7.35 15.82
N ASN A 141 8.24 -7.06 14.97
CA ASN A 141 9.04 -5.85 15.10
C ASN A 141 8.17 -4.57 15.00
N PRO A 142 8.50 -3.50 15.75
CA PRO A 142 7.77 -2.24 15.68
C PRO A 142 7.68 -1.70 14.25
N GLY A 143 6.48 -1.34 13.82
CA GLY A 143 6.21 -0.86 12.46
C GLY A 143 5.82 -1.96 11.47
N TYR A 144 5.92 -3.24 11.84
CA TYR A 144 5.48 -4.34 10.97
C TYR A 144 3.96 -4.30 10.76
N LEU A 145 3.53 -4.34 9.49
CA LEU A 145 2.13 -4.41 9.11
C LEU A 145 1.99 -5.30 7.88
N SER A 146 1.39 -6.47 8.07
CA SER A 146 1.10 -7.42 7.00
C SER A 146 -0.03 -8.35 7.40
N ALA A 147 -0.68 -8.98 6.42
CA ALA A 147 -1.65 -10.04 6.63
C ALA A 147 -1.00 -11.42 6.88
N PHE A 148 0.33 -11.51 6.78
CA PHE A 148 1.11 -12.73 7.08
C PHE A 148 2.17 -12.46 8.16
N PRO A 149 2.64 -13.51 8.88
CA PRO A 149 3.58 -13.34 9.99
C PRO A 149 4.97 -12.94 9.49
N GLU A 150 5.72 -12.23 10.34
CA GLU A 150 7.08 -11.76 10.03
C GLU A 150 8.06 -12.92 9.73
N GLU A 151 7.79 -14.13 10.26
CA GLU A 151 8.55 -15.36 9.99
C GLU A 151 8.76 -15.65 8.49
N PHE A 152 7.91 -15.12 7.61
CA PHE A 152 8.10 -15.28 6.17
C PHE A 152 9.38 -14.60 5.68
N PHE A 153 9.84 -13.54 6.34
CA PHE A 153 11.15 -12.93 6.09
C PHE A 153 12.28 -13.85 6.57
N ASP A 154 12.18 -14.44 7.75
CA ASP A 154 13.16 -15.41 8.26
C ASP A 154 13.31 -16.61 7.33
N ARG A 155 12.20 -17.11 6.79
CA ARG A 155 12.18 -18.18 5.78
C ARG A 155 12.92 -17.77 4.52
N VAL A 156 12.77 -16.53 4.06
CA VAL A 156 13.49 -16.01 2.88
C VAL A 156 14.98 -15.91 3.16
N GLU A 157 15.37 -15.39 4.32
CA GLU A 157 16.77 -15.25 4.73
C GLU A 157 17.47 -16.61 4.85
N THR A 158 16.76 -17.62 5.37
CA THR A 158 17.23 -19.01 5.45
C THR A 158 17.07 -19.80 4.15
N ARG A 159 16.66 -19.14 3.06
CA ARG A 159 16.45 -19.70 1.71
C ARG A 159 15.41 -20.83 1.65
N GLN A 160 14.49 -20.86 2.60
CA GLN A 160 13.31 -21.70 2.56
C GLN A 160 12.30 -21.14 1.54
N ARG A 161 11.40 -22.01 1.07
CA ARG A 161 10.44 -21.65 0.02
C ARG A 161 9.29 -20.85 0.61
N VAL A 162 9.09 -19.63 0.12
CA VAL A 162 7.88 -18.80 0.29
C VAL A 162 7.43 -18.41 -1.13
N TRP A 163 6.13 -18.51 -1.43
CA TRP A 163 5.54 -18.36 -2.75
C TRP A 163 5.77 -16.96 -3.33
N VAL A 164 5.45 -15.90 -2.59
CA VAL A 164 5.49 -14.52 -3.09
C VAL A 164 6.93 -14.03 -3.33
N SER A 165 7.87 -14.40 -2.47
CA SER A 165 9.28 -14.00 -2.57
C SER A 165 10.12 -14.90 -3.49
N ARG A 166 9.53 -15.96 -4.08
CA ARG A 166 10.26 -16.89 -4.98
C ARG A 166 9.80 -16.84 -6.44
N SER A 167 8.95 -15.89 -6.83
CA SER A 167 8.54 -15.73 -8.24
C SER A 167 9.70 -15.39 -9.19
N MET A 168 10.85 -14.92 -8.68
CA MET A 168 12.04 -14.60 -9.49
C MET A 168 13.05 -15.75 -9.66
N ARG A 169 12.81 -16.95 -9.13
CA ARG A 169 13.74 -18.09 -9.24
C ARG A 169 13.23 -19.27 -10.06
N SER A 170 12.27 -19.03 -10.96
CA SER A 170 11.87 -19.98 -12.01
C SER A 170 12.39 -19.60 -13.41
N PHE A 171 13.09 -18.46 -13.54
CA PHE A 171 13.88 -18.10 -14.74
C PHE A 171 15.38 -18.38 -14.57
N THR A 172 15.75 -19.39 -13.78
CA THR A 172 17.04 -20.04 -14.00
C THR A 172 16.96 -20.82 -15.31
N GLN A 173 17.21 -20.14 -16.42
CA GLN A 173 17.60 -20.76 -17.68
C GLN A 173 18.63 -21.85 -17.39
N PRO A 174 18.41 -23.10 -17.80
CA PRO A 174 19.48 -24.06 -17.91
C PRO A 174 20.41 -23.57 -19.05
N ALA A 175 21.70 -23.46 -18.75
CA ALA A 175 22.79 -23.69 -19.69
C ALA A 175 23.05 -22.72 -20.88
N CYS A 176 22.66 -21.43 -20.85
CA CYS A 176 23.05 -20.49 -21.94
C CYS A 176 24.10 -19.43 -21.56
N LEU A 177 24.40 -19.22 -20.27
CA LEU A 177 25.28 -18.13 -19.82
C LEU A 177 26.79 -18.44 -19.80
N ARG A 178 27.24 -19.52 -20.45
CA ARG A 178 28.67 -19.87 -20.56
C ARG A 178 29.19 -20.01 -21.99
N ARG A 179 28.60 -19.33 -22.97
CA ARG A 179 29.19 -19.24 -24.32
C ARG A 179 29.27 -17.80 -24.80
N PRO A 180 30.38 -17.38 -25.45
CA PRO A 180 30.50 -16.07 -26.06
C PRO A 180 29.36 -15.83 -27.07
N TRP A 181 28.78 -14.62 -27.02
CA TRP A 181 27.64 -14.15 -27.82
C TRP A 181 27.66 -14.53 -29.31
N LYS A 182 28.86 -14.63 -29.91
CA LYS A 182 29.04 -14.96 -31.34
C LYS A 182 28.53 -16.36 -31.73
N SER A 183 28.35 -17.29 -30.79
CA SER A 183 27.89 -18.66 -31.08
C SER A 183 26.37 -18.80 -31.21
N CYS A 184 25.58 -17.80 -30.81
CA CYS A 184 24.13 -17.92 -30.70
C CYS A 184 23.36 -17.48 -31.98
N ALA A 185 24.05 -16.81 -32.92
CA ALA A 185 23.41 -16.21 -34.09
C ALA A 185 23.24 -17.16 -35.30
N SER A 186 23.83 -18.36 -35.31
CA SER A 186 23.86 -19.22 -36.50
C SER A 186 22.87 -20.39 -36.52
N LYS A 187 21.91 -20.47 -35.58
CA LYS A 187 20.96 -21.60 -35.48
C LYS A 187 19.48 -21.22 -35.53
N ARG A 188 19.15 -20.15 -36.27
CA ARG A 188 17.77 -19.80 -36.66
C ARG A 188 17.71 -19.44 -38.15
N ALA A 189 18.15 -20.38 -38.98
CA ALA A 189 17.86 -20.43 -40.41
C ALA A 189 18.15 -21.87 -40.84
N GLY A 190 17.10 -22.66 -41.02
CA GLY A 190 17.13 -24.09 -41.32
C GLY A 190 15.76 -24.69 -41.02
#